data_AF-A0AAN7IJC6-F1
#
_entry.id   AF-A0AAN7IJC6-F1
#
_cell.length_a   1.000
_cell.length_b   1.000
_cell.length_c   1.000
_cell.angle_alpha   90.00
_cell.angle_beta   90.00
_cell.angle_gamma   90.00
#
_symmetry.space_group_name_H-M   'P 1'
#
loop_
_entity.id
_entity.type
_entity.pdbx_description
1 polymer ?
#
loop_
_entity_poly.entity_id
_entity_poly.type
_entity_poly.pdbx_seq_one_letter_code
_entity_poly.pdbx_strand_id
1 'polypeptide(L)'
;MNILIWNCRGAMKPLFRKTIMDLVEWHSPLLIVIIETGLSGARADEIIECLPFDGVAVVDTIAFLHNLPWALMGDFNGVLFEEKKYGGNPISQRRLGAILDCMNVCHMMDLGFSGPNFTWSNKREIGDLIQCRLDRCWANLEWK
;
A
#
# COMPACT_ATOMS: atom_id res chain seq x y z
N MET A 1 -13.41 10.79 5.46
CA MET A 1 -12.48 9.92 6.23
C MET A 1 -11.11 10.01 5.59
N ASN A 2 -10.06 10.31 6.36
CA ASN A 2 -8.69 10.48 5.84
C ASN A 2 -7.82 9.32 6.31
N ILE A 3 -7.37 8.48 5.38
CA ILE A 3 -6.62 7.25 5.66
C ILE A 3 -5.28 7.34 4.95
N LEU A 4 -4.18 7.12 5.69
CA LEU A 4 -2.83 7.11 5.15
C LEU A 4 -2.26 5.69 5.20
N ILE A 5 -1.75 5.21 4.07
CA ILE A 5 -1.19 3.86 3.96
C ILE A 5 0.21 3.97 3.40
N TRP A 6 1.17 3.38 4.11
CA TRP A 6 2.58 3.55 3.79
C TRP A 6 3.35 2.23 3.83
N ASN A 7 3.87 1.83 2.66
CA ASN A 7 4.91 0.82 2.57
C ASN A 7 6.25 1.41 3.03
N CYS A 8 6.62 1.15 4.28
CA CYS A 8 7.80 1.73 4.90
C CYS A 8 9.11 0.99 4.56
N ARG A 9 9.01 -0.26 4.07
CA ARG A 9 10.15 -1.11 3.67
C ARG A 9 11.18 -1.27 4.78
N GLY A 10 10.72 -1.59 5.99
CA GLY A 10 11.56 -1.74 7.17
C GLY A 10 11.46 -0.55 8.11
N ALA A 11 10.82 -0.77 9.25
CA ALA A 11 10.62 0.21 10.30
C ALA A 11 11.86 0.44 11.18
N MET A 12 12.89 -0.41 11.06
CA MET A 12 14.17 -0.26 11.77
C MET A 12 15.11 0.79 11.14
N LYS A 13 14.71 1.43 10.03
CA LYS A 13 15.55 2.45 9.40
C LYS A 13 15.65 3.69 10.30
N PRO A 14 16.83 4.33 10.44
CA PRO A 14 17.02 5.47 11.33
C PRO A 14 16.03 6.63 11.12
N LEU A 15 15.55 6.82 9.89
CA LEU A 15 14.63 7.88 9.54
C LEU A 15 13.15 7.51 9.72
N PHE A 16 12.82 6.24 9.99
CA PHE A 16 11.44 5.77 10.03
C PHE A 16 10.57 6.59 10.98
N ARG A 17 11.02 6.76 12.23
CA ARG A 17 10.29 7.51 13.25
C ARG A 17 10.07 8.97 12.85
N LYS A 18 11.08 9.62 12.28
CA LYS A 18 10.94 11.00 11.81
C LYS A 18 9.92 11.08 10.68
N THR A 19 10.07 10.22 9.67
CA THR A 19 9.18 10.20 8.50
C THR A 19 7.73 9.95 8.88
N ILE A 20 7.44 9.03 9.79
CA ILE A 20 6.05 8.79 10.21
C ILE A 20 5.46 9.98 10.97
N MET A 21 6.24 10.65 11.82
CA MET A 21 5.78 11.84 12.53
C MET A 21 5.52 13.01 11.56
N ASP A 22 6.42 13.22 10.59
CA ASP A 22 6.23 14.22 9.52
C ASP A 22 4.93 13.92 8.72
N LEU A 23 4.67 12.66 8.38
CA LEU A 23 3.44 12.26 7.67
C LEU A 23 2.18 12.48 8.51
N VAL A 24 2.22 12.20 9.81
CA VAL A 24 1.10 12.45 10.73
C VAL A 24 0.83 13.95 10.84
N GLU A 25 1.88 14.76 10.97
CA GLU A 25 1.77 16.22 11.04
C GLU A 25 1.18 16.80 9.75
N TRP A 26 1.71 16.41 8.58
CA TRP A 26 1.30 16.98 7.30
C TRP A 26 -0.10 16.57 6.86
N HIS A 27 -0.51 15.35 7.19
CA HIS A 27 -1.77 14.79 6.68
C HIS A 27 -2.87 14.69 7.72
N SER A 28 -2.55 14.72 9.02
CA SER A 28 -3.52 14.51 10.11
C SER A 28 -4.49 13.35 9.83
N PRO A 29 -3.98 12.13 9.57
CA PRO A 29 -4.83 11.00 9.19
C PRO A 29 -5.67 10.52 10.38
N LEU A 30 -6.91 10.12 10.10
CA LEU A 30 -7.75 9.44 11.08
C LEU A 30 -7.26 8.01 11.36
N LEU A 31 -6.75 7.34 10.31
CA LEU A 31 -6.20 5.99 10.37
C LEU A 31 -4.89 5.96 9.58
N ILE A 32 -3.84 5.41 10.19
CA ILE A 32 -2.59 5.07 9.50
C ILE A 32 -2.45 3.56 9.40
N VAL A 33 -2.02 3.06 8.24
CA VAL A 33 -1.66 1.66 8.04
C VAL A 33 -0.22 1.60 7.54
N ILE A 34 0.63 0.88 8.28
CA ILE A 34 2.04 0.71 7.93
C ILE A 34 2.23 -0.71 7.42
N ILE A 35 2.74 -0.85 6.20
CA ILE A 35 3.00 -2.14 5.57
C ILE A 35 4.51 -2.37 5.35
N GLU A 36 4.89 -3.65 5.27
CA GLU A 36 6.27 -4.12 5.19
C GLU A 36 7.19 -3.53 6.28
N THR A 37 6.72 -3.53 7.53
CA THR A 37 7.52 -3.09 8.69
C THR A 37 8.80 -3.91 8.85
N GLY A 38 8.81 -5.16 8.38
CA GLY A 38 9.92 -6.09 8.58
C GLY A 38 10.14 -6.44 10.05
N LEU A 39 9.11 -6.26 10.88
CA LEU A 39 9.11 -6.52 12.31
C LEU A 39 8.25 -7.73 12.64
N SER A 40 8.63 -8.44 13.70
CA SER A 40 7.82 -9.49 14.33
C SER A 40 8.10 -9.55 15.83
N GLY A 41 7.11 -10.04 16.60
CA GLY A 41 7.21 -10.22 18.06
C GLY A 41 7.49 -8.92 18.82
N ALA A 42 8.25 -9.01 19.92
CA ALA A 42 8.52 -7.91 20.86
C ALA A 42 9.06 -6.61 20.22
N ARG A 43 9.72 -6.71 19.06
CA ARG A 43 10.25 -5.55 18.34
C ARG A 43 9.17 -4.73 17.63
N ALA A 44 8.05 -5.36 17.27
CA ALA A 44 6.89 -4.65 16.76
C ALA A 44 6.25 -3.81 17.87
N ASP A 45 6.18 -4.37 19.08
CA ASP A 45 5.59 -3.72 20.25
C ASP A 45 6.35 -2.44 20.65
N GLU A 46 7.69 -2.48 20.68
CA GLU A 46 8.53 -1.30 20.97
C GLU A 46 8.27 -0.13 20.00
N ILE A 47 8.02 -0.43 18.72
CA ILE A 47 7.75 0.60 17.71
C ILE A 47 6.32 1.12 17.82
N ILE A 48 5.35 0.23 18.10
CA ILE A 48 3.95 0.58 18.37
C ILE A 48 3.86 1.58 19.52
N GLU A 49 4.57 1.34 20.63
CA GLU A 49 4.60 2.22 21.81
C GLU A 49 5.13 3.62 21.50
N CYS A 50 5.91 3.78 20.43
CA CYS A 50 6.48 5.06 20.01
C CYS A 50 5.55 5.89 19.10
N LEU A 51 4.42 5.34 18.66
CA LEU A 51 3.50 5.99 17.73
C LEU A 51 2.39 6.76 18.48
N PRO A 52 1.92 7.91 17.95
CA PRO A 52 0.95 8.76 18.61
C PRO A 52 -0.51 8.29 18.38
N PHE A 53 -0.80 7.00 18.54
CA PHE A 53 -2.14 6.44 18.34
C PHE A 53 -2.63 5.72 19.60
N ASP A 54 -3.92 5.90 19.91
CA ASP A 54 -4.54 5.37 21.14
C ASP A 54 -4.82 3.86 21.12
N GLY A 55 -4.54 3.16 20.01
CA GLY A 55 -4.81 1.73 19.87
C GLY A 55 -4.13 1.08 18.66
N VAL A 56 -3.93 -0.24 18.73
CA VAL A 56 -3.35 -1.06 17.66
C VAL A 56 -4.14 -2.35 17.46
N ALA A 57 -4.29 -2.75 16.20
CA ALA A 57 -4.87 -4.02 15.81
C ALA A 57 -3.91 -4.77 14.86
N VAL A 58 -3.69 -6.05 15.14
CA VAL A 58 -3.02 -7.00 14.23
C VAL A 58 -4.05 -8.08 13.90
N VAL A 59 -4.28 -8.31 12.61
CA VAL A 59 -5.40 -9.11 12.12
C VAL A 59 -4.95 -10.01 10.98
N ASP A 60 -5.20 -11.32 11.13
CA ASP A 60 -5.07 -12.28 10.04
C ASP A 60 -6.27 -12.19 9.09
N THR A 61 -6.10 -12.64 7.84
CA THR A 61 -7.05 -12.54 6.70
C THR A 61 -8.53 -12.42 7.10
N ILE A 62 -9.10 -11.23 6.96
CA ILE A 62 -10.44 -10.86 7.48
C ILE A 62 -11.54 -10.96 6.40
N ALA A 63 -11.17 -11.19 5.13
CA ALA A 63 -12.07 -10.99 3.99
C ALA A 63 -13.37 -11.82 4.04
N PHE A 64 -13.39 -12.96 4.75
CA PHE A 64 -14.57 -13.82 4.86
C PHE A 64 -15.42 -13.57 6.12
N LEU A 65 -15.04 -12.61 6.96
CA LEU A 65 -15.64 -12.42 8.29
C LEU A 65 -16.74 -11.36 8.34
N HIS A 66 -17.01 -10.64 7.25
CA HIS A 66 -18.05 -9.62 7.21
C HIS A 66 -18.66 -9.41 5.82
N ASN A 67 -19.92 -8.97 5.79
CA ASN A 67 -20.61 -8.47 4.58
C ASN A 67 -20.77 -6.94 4.63
N LEU A 68 -19.82 -6.23 5.26
CA LEU A 68 -19.80 -4.78 5.29
C LEU A 68 -19.13 -4.19 4.04
N PRO A 69 -19.44 -2.94 3.65
CA PRO A 69 -18.68 -2.19 2.68
C PRO A 69 -17.18 -2.22 3.00
N TRP A 70 -16.32 -2.45 2.00
CA TRP A 70 -14.89 -2.59 2.25
C TRP A 70 -14.00 -2.18 1.09
N ALA A 71 -12.77 -1.80 1.42
CA ALA A 71 -11.72 -1.43 0.49
C ALA A 71 -10.43 -2.23 0.75
N LEU A 72 -9.74 -2.60 -0.32
CA LEU A 72 -8.39 -3.17 -0.33
C LEU A 72 -7.40 -2.09 -0.74
N MET A 73 -6.45 -1.79 0.14
CA MET A 73 -5.48 -0.73 -0.12
C MET A 73 -4.08 -1.20 0.26
N GLY A 74 -3.08 -0.85 -0.55
CA GLY A 74 -1.68 -1.15 -0.25
C GLY A 74 -0.86 -1.48 -1.48
N ASP A 75 0.30 -2.09 -1.23
CA ASP A 75 1.24 -2.52 -2.26
C ASP A 75 0.86 -3.90 -2.81
N PHE A 76 0.42 -3.94 -4.07
CA PHE A 76 0.05 -5.19 -4.75
C PHE A 76 1.24 -5.85 -5.46
N ASN A 77 2.41 -5.21 -5.49
CA ASN A 77 3.60 -5.65 -6.21
C ASN A 77 3.33 -6.03 -7.69
N GLY A 78 2.27 -5.46 -8.28
CA GLY A 78 1.78 -5.79 -9.60
C GLY A 78 1.39 -4.54 -10.39
N VAL A 79 1.83 -4.49 -11.66
CA VAL A 79 1.48 -3.41 -12.58
C VAL A 79 0.32 -3.85 -13.45
N LEU A 80 -0.74 -3.03 -13.52
CA LEU A 80 -1.96 -3.37 -14.26
C LEU A 80 -1.94 -2.99 -15.75
N PHE A 81 -1.19 -1.96 -16.11
CA PHE A 81 -1.17 -1.41 -17.47
C PHE A 81 0.24 -0.95 -17.83
N GLU A 82 0.62 -1.04 -19.11
CA GLU A 82 1.96 -0.66 -19.57
C GLU A 82 2.24 0.83 -19.31
N GLU A 83 1.23 1.70 -19.37
CA GLU A 83 1.36 3.13 -19.07
C GLU A 83 1.59 3.40 -17.57
N LYS A 84 1.51 2.37 -16.75
CA LYS A 84 1.85 2.37 -15.32
C LYS A 84 3.23 1.78 -15.03
N LYS A 85 4.02 1.57 -16.08
CA LYS A 85 5.43 1.19 -16.02
C LYS A 85 6.27 2.10 -16.91
N TYR A 86 7.49 2.38 -16.45
CA TYR A 86 8.54 2.97 -17.26
C TYR A 86 9.79 2.11 -17.13
N GLY A 87 10.45 1.80 -18.25
CA GLY A 87 11.68 1.02 -18.31
C GLY A 87 11.53 -0.46 -17.91
N GLY A 88 12.63 -1.20 -18.00
CA GLY A 88 12.70 -2.62 -17.65
C GLY A 88 11.92 -3.54 -18.60
N ASN A 89 11.65 -4.76 -18.15
CA ASN A 89 10.94 -5.76 -18.96
C ASN A 89 9.44 -5.45 -19.10
N PRO A 90 8.79 -5.90 -20.19
CA PRO A 90 7.33 -5.85 -20.33
C PRO A 90 6.58 -6.45 -19.14
N ILE A 91 5.33 -6.06 -18.95
CA ILE A 91 4.51 -6.56 -17.86
C ILE A 91 4.21 -8.05 -18.06
N SER A 92 4.27 -8.82 -16.97
CA SER A 92 3.88 -10.22 -16.99
C SER A 92 2.35 -10.35 -17.10
N GLN A 93 1.88 -10.76 -18.27
CA GLN A 93 0.45 -11.00 -18.54
C GLN A 93 -0.16 -12.03 -17.58
N ARG A 94 0.62 -13.02 -17.15
CA ARG A 94 0.18 -14.01 -16.15
C ARG A 94 -0.12 -13.37 -14.80
N ARG A 95 0.77 -12.49 -14.31
CA ARG A 95 0.56 -11.79 -13.02
C ARG A 95 -0.59 -10.80 -13.12
N LEU A 96 -0.69 -10.10 -14.24
CA LEU A 96 -1.80 -9.20 -14.53
C LEU A 96 -3.14 -9.93 -14.46
N GLY A 97 -3.28 -11.03 -15.22
CA GLY A 97 -4.49 -11.85 -15.24
C GLY A 97 -4.88 -12.31 -13.85
N ALA A 98 -3.94 -12.86 -13.07
CA ALA A 98 -4.22 -13.32 -11.71
C ALA A 98 -4.77 -12.22 -10.78
N ILE A 99 -4.24 -10.99 -10.86
CA ILE A 99 -4.74 -9.86 -10.07
C ILE A 99 -6.14 -9.45 -10.54
N LEU A 100 -6.33 -9.28 -11.85
CA LEU A 100 -7.62 -8.85 -12.40
C LEU A 100 -8.72 -9.89 -12.16
N ASP A 101 -8.43 -11.18 -12.33
CA ASP A 101 -9.37 -12.26 -12.07
C ASP A 101 -9.80 -12.26 -10.60
N CYS A 102 -8.86 -12.11 -9.67
CA CYS A 102 -9.15 -12.01 -8.23
C CYS A 102 -10.06 -10.81 -7.93
N MET A 103 -9.72 -9.62 -8.46
CA MET A 103 -10.52 -8.42 -8.25
C MET A 103 -11.92 -8.54 -8.86
N ASN A 104 -12.04 -9.14 -10.04
CA ASN A 104 -13.33 -9.39 -10.69
C ASN A 104 -14.21 -10.36 -9.90
N VAL A 105 -13.64 -11.46 -9.38
CA VAL A 105 -14.34 -12.43 -8.53
C VAL A 105 -14.83 -11.77 -7.24
N CYS A 106 -14.03 -10.86 -6.67
CA CYS A 106 -14.39 -10.13 -5.46
C CYS A 106 -15.26 -8.88 -5.73
N HIS A 107 -15.68 -8.63 -6.98
CA HIS A 107 -16.45 -7.45 -7.39
C HIS A 107 -15.82 -6.12 -6.97
N MET A 108 -14.49 -6.04 -7.07
CA MET A 108 -13.70 -4.89 -6.68
C MET A 108 -13.45 -3.95 -7.85
N MET A 109 -13.58 -2.64 -7.62
CA MET A 109 -13.23 -1.60 -8.58
C MET A 109 -12.00 -0.81 -8.11
N ASP A 110 -11.05 -0.55 -9.02
CA ASP A 110 -9.92 0.35 -8.76
C ASP A 110 -10.50 1.77 -8.59
N LEU A 111 -10.25 2.40 -7.44
CA LEU A 111 -10.73 3.75 -7.16
C LEU A 111 -9.94 4.84 -7.89
N GLY A 112 -8.89 4.46 -8.61
CA GLY A 112 -8.01 5.38 -9.30
C GLY A 112 -7.02 6.06 -8.36
N PHE A 113 -6.49 7.19 -8.80
CA PHE A 113 -5.47 7.95 -8.08
C PHE A 113 -5.51 9.42 -8.49
N SER A 114 -4.97 10.27 -7.63
CA SER A 114 -4.62 11.66 -7.93
C SER A 114 -3.14 11.88 -7.61
N GLY A 115 -2.47 12.79 -8.33
CA GLY A 115 -1.05 13.08 -8.15
C GLY A 115 -0.11 12.21 -9.00
N PRO A 116 1.10 11.86 -8.50
CA PRO A 116 2.13 11.20 -9.29
C PRO A 116 1.69 9.87 -9.93
N ASN A 117 2.10 9.66 -11.18
CA ASN A 117 1.72 8.45 -11.92
C ASN A 117 2.45 7.18 -11.43
N PHE A 118 3.53 7.29 -10.67
CA PHE A 118 4.31 6.15 -10.17
C PHE A 118 4.48 6.26 -8.66
N THR A 119 4.39 5.13 -7.97
CA THR A 119 4.59 5.05 -6.51
C THR A 119 5.92 4.38 -6.15
N TRP A 120 6.58 3.76 -7.13
CA TRP A 120 7.87 3.13 -6.97
C TRP A 120 8.89 3.56 -8.02
N SER A 121 10.16 3.64 -7.61
CA SER A 121 11.30 3.82 -8.48
C SER A 121 12.50 3.02 -7.96
N ASN A 122 13.29 2.47 -8.88
CA ASN A 122 14.61 1.88 -8.56
C ASN A 122 15.71 2.94 -8.33
N LYS A 123 15.40 4.23 -8.53
CA LYS A 123 16.29 5.39 -8.34
C LYS A 123 17.59 5.35 -9.16
N ARG A 124 17.57 4.71 -10.33
CA ARG A 124 18.71 4.70 -11.27
C ARG A 124 18.59 5.81 -12.31
N GLU A 125 19.67 6.05 -13.04
CA GLU A 125 19.70 7.01 -14.15
C GLU A 125 18.81 6.59 -15.32
N ILE A 126 18.46 7.51 -16.21
CA ILE A 126 17.42 7.35 -17.24
C ILE A 126 17.60 6.08 -18.10
N GLY A 127 18.83 5.64 -18.36
CA GLY A 127 19.12 4.42 -19.12
C GLY A 127 18.69 3.13 -18.41
N ASP A 128 18.73 3.11 -17.08
CA ASP A 128 18.39 1.97 -16.23
C ASP A 128 17.19 2.26 -15.31
N LEU A 129 16.54 3.42 -15.48
CA LEU A 129 15.46 3.88 -14.63
C LEU A 129 14.23 3.01 -14.83
N ILE A 130 13.73 2.46 -13.73
CA ILE A 130 12.47 1.73 -13.70
C ILE A 130 11.54 2.41 -12.73
N GLN A 131 10.33 2.74 -13.18
CA GLN A 131 9.26 3.28 -12.34
C GLN A 131 7.99 2.47 -12.53
N CYS A 132 7.27 2.23 -11.44
CA CYS A 132 6.06 1.41 -11.44
C CYS A 132 4.99 2.04 -10.55
N ARG A 133 3.72 1.83 -10.91
CA ARG A 133 2.59 1.94 -9.98
C ARG A 133 2.34 0.58 -9.33
N LEU A 134 2.65 0.47 -8.04
CA LEU A 134 2.45 -0.76 -7.28
C LEU A 134 1.35 -0.62 -6.23
N ASP A 135 1.23 0.57 -5.64
CA ASP A 135 0.24 0.87 -4.60
C ASP A 135 -1.10 1.28 -5.22
N ARG A 136 -2.19 0.69 -4.72
CA ARG A 136 -3.55 0.91 -5.22
C ARG A 136 -4.59 0.89 -4.11
N CYS A 137 -5.76 1.42 -4.43
CA CYS A 137 -6.96 1.32 -3.62
C CYS A 137 -8.08 0.73 -4.47
N TRP A 138 -8.66 -0.37 -4.02
CA TRP A 138 -9.80 -1.03 -4.62
C TRP A 138 -10.95 -1.02 -3.62
N ALA A 139 -12.18 -0.95 -4.08
CA ALA A 139 -13.33 -1.11 -3.18
C ALA A 139 -14.45 -1.89 -3.84
N ASN A 140 -15.29 -2.53 -3.03
CA ASN A 140 -16.53 -3.09 -3.53
C ASN A 140 -17.56 -1.97 -3.80
N LEU A 141 -18.64 -2.30 -4.50
CA LEU A 141 -19.68 -1.32 -4.84
C LEU A 141 -20.33 -0.67 -3.62
N GLU A 142 -20.47 -1.40 -2.52
CA GLU A 142 -21.13 -0.92 -1.31
C GLU A 142 -20.33 0.17 -0.58
N TRP A 143 -19.02 0.28 -0.84
CA TRP A 143 -18.15 1.32 -0.27
C TRP A 143 -18.29 2.68 -0.98
N LYS A 144 -18.74 2.68 -2.23
CA LYS A 144 -18.83 3.87 -3.07
C LYS A 144 -20.18 4.58 -2.93
#